data_AF-A0A8S3JHE9-F1
#
_entry.id   AF-A0A8S3JHE9-F1
#
_cell.length_a   1.000
_cell.length_b   1.000
_cell.length_c   1.000
_cell.angle_alpha   90.00
_cell.angle_beta   90.00
_cell.angle_gamma   90.00
#
_symmetry.space_group_name_H-M   'P 1'
#
loop_
_entity.id
_entity.type
_entity.pdbx_description
1 polymer ?
#
loop_
_entity_poly.entity_id
_entity_poly.type
_entity_poly.pdbx_seq_one_letter_code
_entity_poly.pdbx_strand_id
1 'polypeptide(L)'
;MQEIENNLQEVVFDHLHATAYQGTPLGRTILGPSENIKSIKKDDLLKYVGTHYKAPRMVLAAAGGVNHDQLVRLSEEHFGKLKAGAQGDFNDLVPCRFTGSEIRVRDDDMPLAHIAIAVESTGWADADTIPLMVASTIVGNWD
;
A
#
# COMPACT_ATOMS: atom_id res chain seq x y z
N MET A 1 12.25 -12.37 1.24
CA MET A 1 12.43 -11.81 2.60
C MET A 1 13.88 -11.41 2.78
N GLN A 2 14.83 -12.34 2.75
CA GLN A 2 16.27 -12.01 2.89
C GLN A 2 16.79 -10.91 1.95
N GLU A 3 16.38 -10.84 0.68
CA GLU A 3 16.84 -9.75 -0.21
C GLU A 3 16.27 -8.37 0.16
N ILE A 4 15.06 -8.31 0.73
CA ILE A 4 14.42 -7.05 1.15
C ILE A 4 14.97 -6.60 2.51
N GLU A 5 15.31 -7.55 3.38
CA GLU A 5 15.99 -7.28 4.67
C GLU A 5 17.35 -6.60 4.48
N ASN A 6 18.01 -6.83 3.34
CA ASN A 6 19.26 -6.15 2.98
C ASN A 6 19.05 -4.72 2.46
N ASN A 7 17.82 -4.34 2.10
CA ASN A 7 17.48 -2.97 1.74
C ASN A 7 17.03 -2.19 2.98
N LEU A 8 18.00 -1.62 3.68
CA LEU A 8 17.79 -0.91 4.94
C LEU A 8 16.85 0.31 4.82
N GLN A 9 16.73 0.90 3.62
CA GLN A 9 15.75 1.97 3.39
C GLN A 9 14.32 1.44 3.55
N GLU A 10 13.99 0.33 2.89
CA GLU A 10 12.66 -0.30 3.00
C GLU A 10 12.38 -0.79 4.42
N VAL A 11 13.38 -1.39 5.08
CA VAL A 11 13.25 -1.85 6.48
C VAL A 11 12.92 -0.69 7.43
N VAL A 12 13.57 0.46 7.27
CA VAL A 12 13.26 1.65 8.08
C VAL A 12 11.84 2.17 7.81
N PHE A 13 11.37 2.14 6.56
CA PHE A 13 10.00 2.53 6.23
C PHE A 13 8.95 1.53 6.76
N ASP A 14 9.22 0.22 6.74
CA ASP A 14 8.36 -0.79 7.36
C ASP A 14 8.25 -0.57 8.87
N HIS A 15 9.37 -0.29 9.55
CA HIS A 15 9.38 0.05 10.97
C HIS A 15 8.65 1.35 11.27
N LEU A 16 8.83 2.39 10.44
CA LEU A 16 8.14 3.66 10.58
C LEU A 16 6.61 3.48 10.48
N HIS A 17 6.11 2.74 9.48
CA HIS A 17 4.68 2.47 9.35
C HIS A 17 4.14 1.61 10.51
N ALA A 18 4.88 0.58 10.91
CA ALA A 18 4.48 -0.31 12.00
C ALA A 18 4.32 0.43 13.33
N THR A 19 5.20 1.37 13.64
CA THR A 19 5.14 2.16 14.89
C THR A 19 4.10 3.29 14.80
N ALA A 20 4.05 4.01 13.68
CA ALA A 20 3.14 5.12 13.46
C ALA A 20 1.66 4.69 13.43
N TYR A 21 1.35 3.55 12.79
CA TYR A 21 -0.01 3.05 12.62
C TYR A 21 -0.27 1.76 13.42
N GLN A 22 0.38 1.65 14.58
CA GLN A 22 0.30 0.50 15.47
C GLN A 22 -1.16 0.07 15.77
N GLY A 23 -1.40 -1.24 15.68
CA GLY A 23 -2.73 -1.83 15.91
C GLY A 23 -3.74 -1.62 14.78
N THR A 24 -3.36 -0.97 13.67
CA THR A 24 -4.23 -0.76 12.50
C THR A 24 -3.76 -1.57 11.29
N PRO A 25 -4.60 -1.76 10.25
CA PRO A 25 -4.18 -2.43 9.02
C PRO A 25 -2.99 -1.77 8.31
N LEU A 26 -2.81 -0.43 8.41
CA LEU A 26 -1.70 0.30 7.79
C LEU A 26 -0.34 0.04 8.45
N GLY A 27 -0.32 -0.47 9.69
CA GLY A 27 0.93 -0.82 10.36
C GLY A 27 1.50 -2.18 9.96
N ARG A 28 0.84 -2.91 9.04
CA ARG A 28 1.28 -4.23 8.58
C ARG A 28 2.16 -4.09 7.35
N THR A 29 3.28 -4.81 7.32
CA THR A 29 4.13 -4.89 6.13
C THR A 29 3.42 -5.65 5.00
N ILE A 30 3.80 -5.38 3.76
CA ILE A 30 3.18 -5.99 2.56
C ILE A 30 3.37 -7.52 2.56
N LEU A 31 4.56 -7.99 2.94
CA LEU A 31 4.89 -9.43 2.96
C LEU A 31 4.21 -10.16 4.12
N GLY A 32 3.99 -9.47 5.23
CA GLY A 32 3.55 -10.07 6.47
C GLY A 32 4.56 -11.06 7.08
N PRO A 33 4.18 -11.76 8.16
CA PRO A 33 5.05 -12.69 8.87
C PRO A 33 5.40 -13.94 8.05
N SER A 34 6.60 -14.49 8.28
CA SER A 34 7.06 -15.75 7.67
C SER A 34 6.13 -16.92 7.96
N GLU A 35 5.53 -16.96 9.15
CA GLU A 35 4.59 -17.99 9.59
C GLU A 35 3.33 -17.98 8.73
N ASN A 36 2.82 -16.79 8.41
CA ASN A 36 1.66 -16.64 7.53
C ASN A 36 1.98 -17.20 6.14
N ILE A 37 3.13 -16.81 5.56
CA ILE A 37 3.55 -17.27 4.23
C ILE A 37 3.63 -18.81 4.16
N LYS A 38 4.18 -19.45 5.21
CA LYS A 38 4.29 -20.92 5.28
C LYS A 38 2.93 -21.62 5.44
N SER A 39 1.91 -20.91 5.89
CA SER A 39 0.58 -21.46 6.19
C SER A 39 -0.47 -21.22 5.09
N ILE A 40 -0.24 -20.27 4.18
CA ILE A 40 -1.17 -19.91 3.10
C ILE A 40 -1.46 -21.14 2.22
N LYS A 41 -2.75 -21.40 1.99
CA LYS A 41 -3.23 -22.46 1.12
C LYS A 41 -3.90 -21.89 -0.13
N LYS A 42 -4.08 -22.75 -1.13
CA LYS A 42 -4.79 -22.41 -2.38
C LYS A 42 -6.18 -21.80 -2.11
N ASP A 43 -6.90 -22.33 -1.13
CA ASP A 43 -8.26 -21.86 -0.81
C ASP A 43 -8.26 -20.43 -0.26
N ASP A 44 -7.22 -20.04 0.49
CA ASP A 44 -7.06 -18.66 0.98
C ASP A 44 -6.88 -17.69 -0.20
N LEU A 45 -6.09 -18.08 -1.20
CA LEU A 45 -5.87 -17.29 -2.41
C LEU A 45 -7.16 -17.15 -3.24
N LEU A 46 -7.88 -18.26 -3.45
CA LEU A 46 -9.15 -18.26 -4.16
C LEU A 46 -10.19 -17.40 -3.44
N LYS A 47 -10.22 -17.45 -2.11
CA LYS A 47 -11.08 -16.60 -1.29
C LYS A 47 -10.69 -15.13 -1.42
N TYR A 48 -9.39 -14.80 -1.37
CA TYR A 48 -8.91 -13.43 -1.51
C TYR A 48 -9.28 -12.83 -2.88
N VAL A 49 -8.98 -13.54 -3.97
CA VAL A 49 -9.38 -13.13 -5.33
C VAL A 49 -10.90 -13.02 -5.43
N GLY A 50 -11.63 -14.03 -4.95
CA GLY A 50 -13.08 -14.06 -4.94
C GLY A 50 -13.72 -12.93 -4.12
N THR A 51 -13.00 -12.35 -3.16
CA THR A 51 -13.48 -11.24 -2.31
C THR A 51 -13.10 -9.88 -2.88
N HIS A 52 -11.83 -9.69 -3.28
CA HIS A 52 -11.28 -8.37 -3.59
C HIS A 52 -11.27 -8.03 -5.10
N TYR A 53 -11.22 -9.00 -6.00
CA TYR A 53 -11.11 -8.75 -7.45
C TYR A 53 -12.52 -8.63 -8.05
N LYS A 54 -13.16 -7.49 -7.79
CA LYS A 54 -14.52 -7.16 -8.22
C LYS A 54 -14.52 -6.03 -9.22
N ALA A 55 -15.43 -6.06 -10.20
CA ALA A 55 -15.49 -5.06 -11.27
C ALA A 55 -15.53 -3.60 -10.75
N PRO A 56 -16.33 -3.24 -9.72
CA PRO A 56 -16.35 -1.87 -9.17
C PRO A 56 -15.06 -1.41 -8.48
N ARG A 57 -14.10 -2.32 -8.23
CA ARG A 57 -12.80 -2.04 -7.57
C ARG A 57 -11.61 -2.15 -8.54
N MET A 58 -11.88 -2.30 -9.82
CA MET A 58 -10.86 -2.43 -10.86
C MET A 58 -11.00 -1.27 -11.85
N VAL A 59 -9.86 -0.76 -12.31
CA VAL A 59 -9.80 0.27 -13.37
C VAL A 59 -8.95 -0.28 -14.51
N LEU A 60 -9.48 -0.23 -15.72
CA LEU A 60 -8.71 -0.48 -16.94
C LEU A 60 -8.19 0.86 -17.47
N ALA A 61 -6.88 1.04 -17.45
CA ALA A 61 -6.21 2.24 -17.94
C ALA A 61 -5.40 1.92 -19.21
N ALA A 62 -5.40 2.84 -20.17
CA ALA A 62 -4.58 2.77 -21.38
C ALA A 62 -4.12 4.18 -21.78
N ALA A 63 -2.89 4.29 -22.29
CA ALA A 63 -2.31 5.55 -22.76
C ALA A 63 -1.52 5.31 -24.05
N GLY A 64 -1.46 6.31 -24.93
CA GLY A 64 -0.80 6.24 -26.24
C GLY A 64 -1.78 6.25 -27.42
N GLY A 65 -1.44 5.57 -28.51
CA GLY A 65 -2.24 5.46 -29.74
C GLY A 65 -3.45 4.54 -29.60
N VAL A 66 -4.26 4.72 -28.56
CA VAL A 66 -5.40 3.87 -28.23
C VAL A 66 -6.70 4.62 -28.52
N ASN A 67 -7.59 3.98 -29.29
CA ASN A 67 -8.94 4.49 -29.48
C ASN A 67 -9.83 4.08 -28.29
N HIS A 68 -10.48 5.06 -27.65
CA HIS A 68 -11.32 4.82 -26.47
C HIS A 68 -12.48 3.86 -26.75
N ASP A 69 -13.22 4.04 -27.84
CA ASP A 69 -14.38 3.19 -28.16
C ASP A 69 -13.99 1.74 -28.45
N GLN A 70 -12.79 1.54 -29.02
CA GLN A 70 -12.22 0.22 -29.19
C GLN A 70 -11.85 -0.40 -27.83
N LEU A 71 -11.23 0.38 -26.94
CA LEU A 71 -10.88 -0.08 -25.59
C LEU A 71 -12.13 -0.47 -24.78
N VAL A 72 -13.20 0.32 -24.85
CA VAL A 72 -14.47 0.03 -24.18
C VAL A 72 -15.08 -1.26 -24.74
N ARG A 73 -15.11 -1.43 -26.06
CA ARG A 73 -15.63 -2.68 -26.68
C ARG A 73 -14.85 -3.91 -26.24
N LEU A 74 -13.52 -3.83 -26.23
CA LEU A 74 -12.67 -4.94 -25.77
C LEU A 74 -12.82 -5.18 -24.26
N SER A 75 -13.06 -4.14 -23.46
CA SER A 75 -13.27 -4.30 -22.03
C SER A 75 -14.59 -5.00 -21.73
N GLU A 76 -15.67 -4.66 -22.45
CA GLU A 76 -16.94 -5.36 -22.38
C GLU A 76 -16.81 -6.83 -22.82
N GLU A 77 -16.10 -7.09 -23.92
CA GLU A 77 -15.88 -8.44 -24.46
C GLU A 77 -15.12 -9.35 -23.47
N HIS A 78 -14.00 -8.87 -22.92
CA HIS A 78 -13.10 -9.70 -22.10
C HIS A 78 -13.42 -9.66 -20.61
N PHE A 79 -13.94 -8.54 -20.11
CA PHE A 79 -14.16 -8.31 -18.68
C PHE A 79 -15.63 -8.12 -18.29
N GLY A 80 -16.57 -8.08 -19.24
CA GLY A 80 -18.01 -7.89 -18.94
C GLY A 80 -18.65 -9.00 -18.09
N LYS A 81 -17.99 -10.16 -17.95
CA LYS A 81 -18.42 -11.27 -17.09
C LYS A 81 -17.84 -11.22 -15.67
N LEU A 82 -17.03 -10.21 -15.33
CA LEU A 82 -16.51 -10.05 -13.98
C LEU A 82 -17.65 -9.81 -12.99
N LYS A 83 -17.57 -10.46 -11.83
CA LYS A 83 -18.58 -10.33 -10.79
C LYS A 83 -18.51 -8.94 -10.16
N ALA A 84 -19.64 -8.23 -10.11
CA ALA A 84 -19.72 -6.92 -9.47
C ALA A 84 -19.66 -7.00 -7.93
N GLY A 85 -19.98 -8.15 -7.33
CA GLY A 85 -20.27 -8.26 -5.90
C GLY A 85 -21.67 -7.74 -5.57
N ALA A 86 -22.21 -8.08 -4.40
CA ALA A 86 -23.44 -7.48 -3.89
C ALA A 86 -23.17 -6.09 -3.31
N GLN A 87 -24.17 -5.20 -3.30
CA GLN A 87 -24.09 -3.97 -2.52
C GLN A 87 -23.87 -4.32 -1.04
N GLY A 88 -22.77 -3.83 -0.45
CA GLY A 88 -22.36 -4.13 0.93
C GLY A 88 -21.27 -5.20 1.07
N ASP A 89 -20.81 -5.83 -0.02
CA ASP A 89 -19.65 -6.75 0.00
C ASP A 89 -18.31 -6.02 0.21
N PHE A 90 -18.32 -4.69 0.19
CA PHE A 90 -17.13 -3.88 0.35
C PHE A 90 -16.99 -3.47 1.80
N ASN A 91 -15.96 -4.00 2.47
CA ASN A 91 -15.56 -3.47 3.76
C ASN A 91 -15.17 -2.00 3.59
N ASP A 92 -15.80 -1.12 4.38
CA ASP A 92 -15.36 0.26 4.52
C ASP A 92 -13.89 0.27 4.96
N LEU A 93 -13.16 1.28 4.48
CA LEU A 93 -11.81 1.52 4.94
C LEU A 93 -11.86 1.82 6.45
N VAL A 94 -11.16 1.00 7.23
CA VAL A 94 -11.08 1.21 8.68
C VAL A 94 -10.19 2.43 8.93
N PRO A 95 -10.65 3.42 9.71
CA PRO A 95 -9.81 4.55 10.09
C PRO A 95 -8.51 4.08 10.75
N CYS A 96 -7.38 4.62 10.31
CA CYS A 96 -6.08 4.27 10.84
C CYS A 96 -5.53 5.47 11.62
N ARG A 97 -5.40 5.31 12.94
CA ARG A 97 -4.91 6.36 13.84
C ARG A 97 -3.38 6.45 13.77
N PHE A 98 -2.84 7.65 13.57
CA PHE A 98 -1.42 7.93 13.78
C PHE A 98 -1.08 8.01 15.28
N THR A 99 0.06 7.42 15.67
CA THR A 99 0.59 7.44 17.03
C THR A 99 2.05 7.87 16.99
N GLY A 100 2.34 9.09 17.47
CA GLY A 100 3.71 9.58 17.63
C GLY A 100 4.48 8.69 18.61
N SER A 101 5.42 7.92 18.09
CA SER A 101 6.14 6.87 18.82
C SER A 101 7.49 6.59 18.15
N GLU A 102 8.33 5.79 18.79
CA GLU A 102 9.65 5.44 18.27
C GLU A 102 9.93 3.95 18.35
N ILE A 103 10.81 3.50 17.46
CA ILE A 103 11.45 2.18 17.49
C ILE A 103 12.93 2.39 17.20
N ARG A 104 13.79 1.70 17.96
CA ARG A 104 15.25 1.77 17.81
C ARG A 104 15.81 0.37 17.72
N VAL A 105 16.30 0.02 16.54
CA VAL A 105 17.06 -1.21 16.31
C VAL A 105 18.53 -0.80 16.32
N ARG A 106 19.25 -1.19 17.38
CA ARG A 106 20.65 -0.84 17.54
C ARG A 106 21.52 -1.99 17.08
N ASP A 107 22.34 -1.73 16.07
CA ASP A 107 23.41 -2.60 15.61
C ASP A 107 24.67 -1.74 15.48
N ASP A 108 25.60 -1.93 16.41
CA ASP A 108 26.84 -1.15 16.48
C ASP A 108 27.87 -1.60 15.43
N ASP A 109 27.64 -2.73 14.75
CA ASP A 109 28.50 -3.23 13.67
C ASP A 109 28.12 -2.62 12.30
N MET A 110 26.97 -1.94 12.20
CA MET A 110 26.54 -1.27 10.97
C MET A 110 27.41 -0.04 10.66
N PRO A 111 27.87 0.13 9.41
CA PRO A 111 28.74 1.24 9.04
C PRO A 111 28.03 2.60 9.02
N LEU A 112 26.70 2.60 8.86
CA LEU A 112 25.86 3.80 8.77
C LEU A 112 24.55 3.60 9.54
N ALA A 113 24.06 4.69 10.14
CA ALA A 113 22.72 4.72 10.72
C ALA A 113 21.68 5.12 9.67
N HIS A 114 20.56 4.41 9.64
CA HIS A 114 19.41 4.73 8.80
C HIS A 114 18.24 5.19 9.68
N ILE A 115 17.75 6.41 9.45
CA ILE A 115 16.76 7.06 10.33
C ILE A 115 15.65 7.65 9.46
N ALA A 116 14.40 7.45 9.86
CA ALA A 116 13.25 8.14 9.30
C ALA A 116 12.40 8.76 10.40
N ILE A 117 11.92 9.98 10.16
CA ILE A 117 11.04 10.73 11.06
C ILE A 117 9.89 11.26 10.21
N ALA A 118 8.67 11.09 10.70
CA ALA A 118 7.47 11.56 10.02
C ALA A 118 6.42 12.09 11.01
N VAL A 119 5.52 12.90 10.48
CA VAL A 119 4.30 13.36 11.16
C VAL A 119 3.08 12.87 10.37
N GLU A 120 1.90 12.88 11.00
CA GLU A 120 0.66 12.55 10.30
C GLU A 120 0.42 13.52 9.14
N SER A 121 0.09 12.97 7.97
CA SER A 121 -0.24 13.72 6.76
C SER A 121 -1.75 13.67 6.50
N THR A 122 -2.20 14.35 5.45
CA THR A 122 -3.59 14.34 5.03
C THR A 122 -3.90 13.18 4.08
N GLY A 123 -5.20 12.87 3.94
CA GLY A 123 -5.68 11.84 3.02
C GLY A 123 -5.76 12.34 1.57
N TRP A 124 -5.80 11.42 0.61
CA TRP A 124 -5.81 11.71 -0.84
C TRP A 124 -6.81 12.77 -1.31
N ALA A 125 -7.98 12.87 -0.67
CA ALA A 125 -9.05 13.81 -1.04
C ALA A 125 -8.97 15.16 -0.31
N ASP A 126 -8.02 15.32 0.61
CA ASP A 126 -7.88 16.53 1.41
C ASP A 126 -7.23 17.66 0.60
N ALA A 127 -7.75 18.87 0.73
CA ALA A 127 -7.27 20.05 0.03
C ALA A 127 -5.80 20.40 0.39
N ASP A 128 -5.36 20.05 1.60
CA ASP A 128 -4.02 20.33 2.10
C ASP A 128 -2.94 19.37 1.53
N THR A 129 -3.35 18.34 0.78
CA THR A 129 -2.42 17.44 0.08
C THR A 129 -1.48 18.21 -0.85
N ILE A 130 -2.00 19.18 -1.61
CA ILE A 130 -1.18 19.97 -2.55
C ILE A 130 -0.20 20.90 -1.82
N PRO A 131 -0.63 21.69 -0.82
CA PRO A 131 0.29 22.42 0.06
C PRO A 131 1.40 21.54 0.66
N LEU A 132 1.08 20.33 1.14
CA LEU A 132 2.08 19.41 1.70
C LEU A 132 3.07 18.89 0.65
N MET A 133 2.62 18.63 -0.59
CA MET A 133 3.53 18.28 -1.70
C MET A 133 4.51 19.42 -2.02
N VAL A 134 4.04 20.67 -1.99
CA VAL A 134 4.90 21.85 -2.15
C VAL A 134 5.90 21.94 -0.99
N ALA A 135 5.45 21.77 0.25
CA ALA A 135 6.33 21.76 1.42
C ALA A 135 7.42 20.68 1.32
N SER A 136 7.06 19.46 0.90
CA SER A 136 8.01 18.37 0.66
C SER A 136 9.03 18.72 -0.43
N THR A 137 8.61 19.45 -1.47
CA THR A 137 9.51 19.90 -2.55
C THR A 137 10.50 20.96 -2.05
N ILE A 138 10.08 21.83 -1.13
CA ILE A 138 10.94 22.84 -0.50
C ILE A 138 11.99 22.19 0.41
N VAL A 139 11.61 21.17 1.18
CA VAL A 139 12.56 20.38 1.99
C VAL A 139 13.60 19.72 1.09
N GLY A 140 13.16 19.18 -0.05
CA GLY A 140 14.02 18.62 -1.07
C GLY A 140 14.72 17.33 -0.64
N ASN A 141 15.73 16.96 -1.41
CA ASN A 141 16.65 15.86 -1.13
C ASN A 141 18.08 16.30 -1.44
N TRP A 142 19.05 15.63 -0.84
CA TRP A 142 20.47 15.86 -1.09
C TRP A 142 21.20 14.52 -1.11
N ASP A 143 22.08 14.34 -2.09
CA ASP A 143 22.91 13.16 -2.34
C ASP A 143 24.32 13.62 -2.74
#